data_AF-A0A8S3E260-F1
#
_entry.id   AF-A0A8S3E260-F1
#
_cell.length_a   1.000
_cell.length_b   1.000
_cell.length_c   1.000
_cell.angle_alpha   90.00
_cell.angle_beta   90.00
_cell.angle_gamma   90.00
#
_symmetry.space_group_name_H-M   'P 1'
#
loop_
_entity.id
_entity.type
_entity.pdbx_description
1 polymer ?
#
loop_
_entity_poly.entity_id
_entity_poly.type
_entity_poly.pdbx_seq_one_letter_code
_entity_poly.pdbx_strand_id
1 'polypeptide(L)'
;MPLRIQAKNISENFLYRHSEDPNKVLEVLEHAVLNCKPEIRYRPGWQSKYFFLPLSMAPVWLTDFIVNRTTFSHVKPADTMLLIISLIFIFYIIYILYQHFYPTPNISPNGKYIFISGCDTGFGHGLAIKLDKQGFNVLAGVFASDNVNSLQEKLSSRATVFRLDITKEEDIEAAFQLVKQKTQVLHALVNNAGIVTSGYIDWIQVDT
;
A
#
# COMPACT_ATOMS: atom_id res chain seq x y z
N MET A 1 -0.43 3.16 -33.93
CA MET A 1 -1.86 3.43 -33.67
C MET A 1 -2.63 2.26 -32.99
N PRO A 2 -2.37 0.95 -33.24
CA PRO A 2 -3.18 -0.12 -32.62
C PRO A 2 -2.89 -0.34 -31.12
N LEU A 3 -1.64 -0.15 -30.68
CA LEU A 3 -1.23 -0.31 -29.27
C LEU A 3 -1.97 0.64 -28.31
N ARG A 4 -2.28 1.86 -28.75
CA ARG A 4 -2.94 2.87 -27.90
C ARG A 4 -4.43 2.54 -27.68
N ILE A 5 -5.07 1.87 -28.64
CA ILE A 5 -6.47 1.41 -28.52
C ILE A 5 -6.53 0.16 -27.64
N GLN A 6 -5.57 -0.77 -27.78
CA GLN A 6 -5.45 -1.94 -26.90
C GLN A 6 -5.17 -1.54 -25.44
N ALA A 7 -4.26 -0.60 -25.19
CA ALA A 7 -3.98 -0.12 -23.84
C ALA A 7 -5.23 0.48 -23.17
N LYS A 8 -6.03 1.25 -23.93
CA LYS A 8 -7.27 1.85 -23.42
C LYS A 8 -8.35 0.81 -23.11
N ASN A 9 -8.52 -0.19 -23.97
CA ASN A 9 -9.42 -1.32 -23.70
C ASN A 9 -8.96 -2.16 -22.50
N ILE A 10 -7.64 -2.31 -22.29
CA ILE A 10 -7.09 -3.02 -21.14
C ILE A 10 -7.33 -2.23 -19.84
N SER A 11 -7.15 -0.90 -19.84
CA SER A 11 -7.45 -0.07 -18.67
C SER A 11 -8.94 -0.01 -18.33
N GLU A 12 -9.82 -0.08 -19.33
CA GLU A 12 -11.27 -0.03 -19.12
C GLU A 12 -11.87 -1.36 -18.63
N ASN A 13 -11.12 -2.46 -18.71
CA ASN A 13 -11.52 -3.77 -18.19
C ASN A 13 -11.83 -3.69 -16.70
N PHE A 14 -12.88 -4.39 -16.28
CA PHE A 14 -13.32 -4.47 -14.88
C PHE A 14 -12.18 -4.80 -13.89
N LEU A 15 -11.25 -5.67 -14.32
CA LEU A 15 -10.09 -6.11 -13.55
C LEU A 15 -9.04 -5.01 -13.31
N TYR A 16 -8.95 -3.99 -14.17
CA TYR A 16 -7.94 -2.92 -14.08
C TYR A 16 -8.55 -1.55 -13.76
N ARG A 17 -9.83 -1.34 -14.04
CA ARG A 17 -10.54 -0.07 -13.81
C ARG A 17 -10.38 0.47 -12.38
N HIS A 18 -10.28 -0.43 -11.39
CA HIS A 18 -10.14 -0.05 -10.00
C HIS A 18 -8.71 -0.18 -9.47
N SER A 19 -7.74 -0.72 -10.23
CA SER A 19 -6.38 -0.94 -9.70
C SER A 19 -5.63 0.36 -9.39
N GLU A 20 -6.07 1.49 -9.94
CA GLU A 20 -5.43 2.80 -9.78
C GLU A 20 -5.87 3.57 -8.52
N ASP A 21 -6.79 3.02 -7.70
CA ASP A 21 -7.25 3.71 -6.50
C ASP A 21 -6.14 3.81 -5.44
N PRO A 22 -5.65 5.02 -5.11
CA PRO A 22 -4.58 5.21 -4.14
C PRO A 22 -5.00 4.83 -2.72
N ASN A 23 -6.30 4.81 -2.43
CA ASN A 23 -6.79 4.45 -1.09
C ASN A 23 -6.43 3.02 -0.71
N LYS A 24 -6.28 2.11 -1.68
CA LYS A 24 -5.86 0.72 -1.44
C LYS A 24 -4.50 0.62 -0.78
N VAL A 25 -3.59 1.54 -1.12
CA VAL A 25 -2.26 1.60 -0.51
C VAL A 25 -2.36 2.20 0.88
N LEU A 26 -3.15 3.28 1.04
CA LEU A 26 -3.42 3.89 2.34
C LEU A 26 -4.01 2.91 3.35
N GLU A 27 -4.99 2.10 2.96
CA GLU A 27 -5.62 1.08 3.81
C GLU A 27 -4.61 0.04 4.30
N VAL A 28 -3.71 -0.37 3.41
CA VAL A 28 -2.62 -1.29 3.72
C VAL A 28 -1.61 -0.67 4.70
N LEU A 29 -1.19 0.56 4.45
CA LEU A 29 -0.24 1.27 5.32
C LEU A 29 -0.85 1.54 6.69
N GLU A 30 -2.11 1.94 6.73
CA GLU A 30 -2.89 2.09 7.95
C GLU A 30 -2.97 0.77 8.70
N HIS A 31 -3.37 -0.33 8.04
CA HIS A 31 -3.39 -1.65 8.68
C HIS A 31 -2.01 -2.03 9.23
N ALA A 32 -0.91 -1.75 8.52
CA ALA A 32 0.43 -2.05 8.98
C ALA A 32 0.80 -1.30 10.29
N VAL A 33 0.33 -0.07 10.44
CA VAL A 33 0.62 0.78 11.61
C VAL A 33 -0.32 0.50 12.77
N LEU A 34 -1.60 0.25 12.48
CA LEU A 34 -2.66 0.11 13.48
C LEU A 34 -2.74 -1.31 14.06
N ASN A 35 -2.41 -2.34 13.30
CA ASN A 35 -2.76 -3.70 13.69
C ASN A 35 -1.73 -4.29 14.68
N CYS A 36 -2.21 -5.00 15.70
CA CYS A 36 -1.37 -5.76 16.64
C CYS A 36 -0.52 -6.84 15.97
N LYS A 37 -0.93 -7.31 14.79
CA LYS A 37 -0.20 -8.33 14.01
C LYS A 37 0.00 -7.86 12.56
N PRO A 38 0.99 -7.00 12.30
CA PRO A 38 1.28 -6.55 10.94
C PRO A 38 1.81 -7.70 10.07
N GLU A 39 1.55 -7.63 8.77
CA GLU A 39 2.08 -8.56 7.78
C GLU A 39 3.49 -8.12 7.34
N ILE A 40 4.38 -9.10 7.06
CA ILE A 40 5.72 -8.80 6.53
C ILE A 40 5.64 -8.21 5.11
N ARG A 41 4.63 -8.61 4.33
CA ARG A 41 4.44 -8.17 2.95
C ARG A 41 2.97 -7.93 2.66
N TYR A 42 2.63 -6.68 2.44
CA TYR A 42 1.30 -6.29 2.02
C TYR A 42 1.11 -6.30 0.52
N ARG A 43 -0.14 -6.52 0.10
CA ARG A 43 -0.59 -6.45 -1.30
C ARG A 43 -1.81 -5.55 -1.39
N PRO A 44 -1.66 -4.30 -1.88
CA PRO A 44 -2.77 -3.36 -1.99
C PRO A 44 -3.89 -3.89 -2.89
N GLY A 45 -5.09 -4.00 -2.34
CA GLY A 45 -6.30 -4.39 -3.06
C GLY A 45 -6.47 -5.90 -3.29
N TRP A 46 -7.74 -6.31 -3.37
CA TRP A 46 -8.14 -7.70 -3.60
C TRP A 46 -7.65 -8.25 -4.95
N GLN A 47 -7.55 -7.40 -5.98
CA GLN A 47 -7.02 -7.77 -7.29
C GLN A 47 -5.57 -8.27 -7.16
N SER A 48 -4.73 -7.59 -6.39
CA SER A 48 -3.34 -8.01 -6.19
C SER A 48 -3.25 -9.30 -5.38
N LYS A 49 -4.03 -9.41 -4.29
CA LYS A 49 -3.98 -10.54 -3.36
C LYS A 49 -4.55 -11.84 -3.95
N TYR A 50 -5.67 -11.76 -4.67
CA TYR A 50 -6.42 -12.94 -5.09
C TYR A 50 -6.42 -13.19 -6.59
N PHE A 51 -6.09 -12.19 -7.42
CA PHE A 51 -6.08 -12.35 -8.87
C PHE A 51 -4.65 -12.38 -9.43
N PHE A 52 -3.87 -11.31 -9.25
CA PHE A 52 -2.52 -11.21 -9.83
C PHE A 52 -1.51 -12.16 -9.18
N LEU A 53 -1.59 -12.40 -7.88
CA LEU A 53 -0.68 -13.33 -7.21
C LEU A 53 -0.83 -14.76 -7.72
N PRO A 54 -2.01 -15.40 -7.68
CA PRO A 54 -2.17 -16.73 -8.25
C PRO A 54 -1.79 -16.77 -9.73
N LEU A 55 -2.14 -15.73 -10.50
CA LEU A 55 -1.79 -15.64 -11.91
C LEU A 55 -0.27 -15.63 -12.13
N SER A 56 0.50 -14.91 -11.30
CA SER A 56 1.97 -14.90 -11.40
C SER A 56 2.63 -16.24 -11.07
N MET A 57 1.93 -17.13 -10.36
CA MET A 57 2.41 -18.46 -9.99
C MET A 57 1.83 -19.56 -10.88
N ALA A 58 0.89 -19.23 -11.77
CA ALA A 58 0.28 -20.17 -12.67
C ALA A 58 1.28 -20.60 -13.76
N PRO A 59 1.24 -21.87 -14.22
CA PRO A 59 2.02 -22.29 -15.38
C PRO A 59 1.75 -21.40 -16.60
N VAL A 60 2.77 -21.16 -17.44
CA VAL A 60 2.69 -20.25 -18.60
C VAL A 60 1.51 -20.60 -19.53
N TRP A 61 1.24 -21.89 -19.73
CA TRP A 61 0.09 -22.31 -20.53
C TRP A 61 -1.25 -21.87 -19.92
N LEU A 62 -1.38 -21.80 -18.59
CA LEU A 62 -2.58 -21.37 -17.88
C LEU A 62 -2.74 -19.84 -17.89
N THR A 63 -1.63 -19.11 -17.81
CA THR A 63 -1.66 -17.65 -17.94
C THR A 63 -2.04 -17.23 -19.36
N ASP A 64 -1.41 -17.85 -20.37
CA ASP A 64 -1.74 -17.63 -21.78
C ASP A 64 -3.18 -18.08 -22.07
N PHE A 65 -3.62 -19.14 -21.41
CA PHE A 65 -4.99 -19.61 -21.47
C PHE A 65 -6.02 -18.60 -20.90
N ILE A 66 -5.80 -18.05 -19.71
CA ILE A 66 -6.69 -17.06 -19.09
C ILE A 66 -6.69 -15.75 -19.88
N VAL A 67 -5.52 -15.36 -20.41
CA VAL A 67 -5.37 -14.13 -21.21
C VAL A 67 -5.98 -14.29 -22.62
N ASN A 68 -5.97 -15.51 -23.18
CA ASN A 68 -6.33 -15.75 -24.58
C ASN A 68 -7.67 -16.50 -24.77
N ARG A 69 -8.35 -16.99 -23.71
CA ARG A 69 -9.61 -17.74 -23.85
C ARG A 69 -10.86 -16.89 -23.59
N THR A 70 -11.22 -16.11 -24.61
CA THR A 70 -12.62 -15.89 -25.02
C THR A 70 -13.13 -16.96 -26.00
N THR A 71 -12.37 -18.02 -26.32
CA THR A 71 -12.83 -19.01 -27.33
C THR A 71 -12.31 -20.45 -27.06
N PHE A 72 -13.24 -21.37 -26.72
CA PHE A 72 -13.26 -22.87 -26.78
C PHE A 72 -12.06 -23.70 -26.22
N SER A 73 -12.24 -24.84 -25.54
CA SER A 73 -13.01 -26.04 -25.89
C SER A 73 -13.20 -27.02 -24.70
N HIS A 74 -14.20 -27.91 -24.84
CA HIS A 74 -14.69 -28.90 -23.87
C HIS A 74 -13.67 -29.98 -23.46
N VAL A 75 -13.28 -29.97 -22.18
CA VAL A 75 -12.76 -31.14 -21.47
C VAL A 75 -13.72 -31.44 -20.32
N LYS A 76 -14.31 -32.64 -20.25
CA LYS A 76 -15.16 -33.05 -19.12
C LYS A 76 -14.26 -33.35 -17.92
N PRO A 77 -14.30 -32.57 -16.83
CA PRO A 77 -13.50 -32.87 -15.64
C PRO A 77 -14.03 -34.14 -14.99
N ALA A 78 -13.16 -34.96 -14.38
CA ALA A 78 -13.62 -36.04 -13.52
C ALA A 78 -14.44 -35.46 -12.36
N ASP A 79 -15.65 -35.99 -12.12
CA ASP A 79 -16.63 -35.44 -11.17
C ASP A 79 -16.06 -35.26 -9.73
N THR A 80 -15.06 -36.07 -9.37
CA THR A 80 -14.36 -35.98 -8.08
C THR A 80 -13.47 -34.74 -7.96
N MET A 81 -12.85 -34.26 -9.04
CA MET A 81 -12.02 -33.05 -9.00
C MET A 81 -12.86 -31.79 -8.82
N LEU A 82 -14.05 -31.74 -9.42
CA LEU A 82 -14.99 -30.63 -9.25
C LEU A 82 -15.50 -30.52 -7.81
N LEU A 83 -15.75 -31.66 -7.17
CA LEU A 83 -16.19 -31.71 -5.78
C LEU A 83 -15.09 -31.21 -4.82
N ILE A 84 -13.84 -31.64 -5.03
CA ILE A 84 -12.69 -31.17 -4.23
C ILE A 84 -12.47 -29.67 -4.39
N ILE A 85 -12.50 -29.14 -5.63
CA ILE A 85 -12.36 -27.69 -5.89
C ILE A 85 -13.47 -26.91 -5.20
N SER A 86 -14.71 -27.41 -5.27
CA SER A 86 -15.87 -26.77 -4.63
C SER A 86 -15.72 -26.75 -3.10
N LEU A 87 -15.23 -27.83 -2.48
CA LEU A 87 -14.97 -27.88 -1.04
C LEU A 87 -13.87 -26.92 -0.61
N ILE A 88 -12.76 -26.85 -1.36
CA ILE A 88 -11.67 -25.87 -1.11
C ILE A 88 -12.21 -24.45 -1.21
N PHE A 89 -13.01 -24.16 -2.24
CA PHE A 89 -13.63 -22.85 -2.42
C PHE A 89 -14.57 -22.50 -1.26
N ILE A 90 -15.40 -23.43 -0.81
CA ILE A 90 -16.29 -23.24 0.36
C ILE A 90 -15.46 -22.96 1.62
N PHE A 91 -14.44 -23.76 1.91
CA PHE A 91 -13.58 -23.56 3.08
C PHE A 91 -12.86 -22.21 3.04
N TYR A 92 -12.42 -21.80 1.85
CA TYR A 92 -11.82 -20.49 1.62
C TYR A 92 -12.79 -19.32 1.83
N ILE A 93 -14.04 -19.43 1.35
CA ILE A 93 -15.09 -18.44 1.61
C ILE A 93 -15.40 -18.37 3.11
N ILE A 94 -15.52 -19.51 3.80
CA ILE A 94 -15.70 -19.55 5.25
C ILE A 94 -14.54 -18.85 5.96
N TYR A 95 -13.30 -19.08 5.53
CA TYR A 95 -12.12 -18.42 6.09
C TYR A 95 -12.12 -16.89 5.86
N ILE A 96 -12.54 -16.41 4.69
CA ILE A 96 -12.71 -14.98 4.41
C ILE A 96 -13.81 -14.40 5.31
N LEU A 97 -14.96 -15.06 5.42
CA LEU A 97 -16.07 -14.61 6.27
C LEU A 97 -15.66 -14.58 7.74
N TYR A 98 -14.95 -15.60 8.21
CA TYR A 98 -14.41 -15.64 9.57
C TYR A 98 -13.51 -14.43 9.84
N GLN A 99 -12.58 -14.11 8.94
CA GLN A 99 -11.74 -12.93 9.10
C GLN A 99 -12.51 -11.61 9.03
N HIS A 100 -13.59 -11.57 8.23
CA HIS A 100 -14.45 -10.39 8.15
C HIS A 100 -15.22 -10.15 9.45
N PHE A 101 -15.74 -11.21 10.08
CA PHE A 101 -16.51 -11.12 11.33
C PHE A 101 -15.63 -11.00 12.59
N TYR A 102 -14.39 -11.49 12.54
CA TYR A 102 -13.44 -11.42 13.65
C TYR A 102 -12.16 -10.68 13.24
N PRO A 103 -12.25 -9.37 12.98
CA PRO A 103 -11.08 -8.58 12.65
C PRO A 103 -10.12 -8.53 13.83
N THR A 104 -8.83 -8.54 13.53
CA THR A 104 -7.78 -8.31 14.53
C THR A 104 -7.92 -6.91 15.14
N PRO A 105 -7.79 -6.77 16.47
CA PRO A 105 -7.96 -5.48 17.12
C PRO A 105 -6.87 -4.50 16.73
N ASN A 106 -7.27 -3.24 16.53
CA ASN A 106 -6.33 -2.13 16.34
C ASN A 106 -5.74 -1.67 17.67
N ILE A 107 -4.51 -1.17 17.60
CA ILE A 107 -3.76 -0.60 18.70
C ILE A 107 -4.38 0.75 19.06
N SER A 108 -4.43 1.07 20.36
CA SER A 108 -4.93 2.36 20.81
C SER A 108 -4.00 3.50 20.38
N PRO A 109 -4.52 4.60 19.83
CA PRO A 109 -3.73 5.74 19.35
C PRO A 109 -3.07 6.55 20.48
N ASN A 110 -3.62 6.49 21.69
CA ASN A 110 -3.22 7.35 22.80
C ASN A 110 -1.74 7.18 23.17
N GLY A 111 -1.00 8.29 23.13
CA GLY A 111 0.42 8.35 23.47
C GLY A 111 1.35 7.68 22.45
N LYS A 112 0.84 7.21 21.31
CA LYS A 112 1.64 6.61 20.25
C LYS A 112 2.11 7.67 19.26
N TYR A 113 3.40 7.63 18.94
CA TYR A 113 4.04 8.52 17.98
C TYR A 113 4.40 7.76 16.72
N ILE A 114 4.07 8.34 15.57
CA ILE A 114 4.35 7.75 14.26
C ILE A 114 5.13 8.76 13.44
N PHE A 115 6.27 8.33 12.91
CA PHE A 115 7.09 9.13 12.02
C PHE A 115 6.82 8.73 10.58
N ILE A 116 6.60 9.71 9.70
CA ILE A 116 6.36 9.48 8.27
C ILE A 116 7.26 10.42 7.48
N SER A 117 8.12 9.88 6.62
CA SER A 117 8.88 10.67 5.64
C SER A 117 8.12 10.82 4.32
N GLY A 118 8.37 11.90 3.57
CA GLY A 118 7.77 12.11 2.25
C GLY A 118 6.28 12.43 2.32
N CYS A 119 5.90 13.39 3.17
CA CYS A 119 4.52 13.81 3.39
C CYS A 119 4.06 14.98 2.50
N ASP A 120 4.88 15.42 1.54
CA ASP A 120 4.55 16.53 0.63
C ASP A 120 3.24 16.27 -0.12
N THR A 121 3.15 15.09 -0.74
CA THR A 121 2.02 14.66 -1.57
C THR A 121 1.81 13.14 -1.47
N GLY A 122 0.80 12.62 -2.18
CA GLY A 122 0.62 11.18 -2.36
C GLY A 122 0.28 10.42 -1.07
N PHE A 123 0.86 9.22 -0.93
CA PHE A 123 0.49 8.27 0.12
C PHE A 123 0.89 8.75 1.52
N GLY A 124 2.10 9.29 1.70
CA GLY A 124 2.56 9.83 2.99
C GLY A 124 1.67 10.96 3.49
N HIS A 125 1.29 11.89 2.60
CA HIS A 125 0.37 12.99 2.91
C HIS A 125 -1.00 12.48 3.39
N GLY A 126 -1.60 11.56 2.64
CA GLY A 126 -2.90 10.99 2.98
C GLY A 126 -2.85 10.16 4.27
N LEU A 127 -1.77 9.41 4.47
CA LEU A 127 -1.55 8.61 5.68
C LEU A 127 -1.41 9.50 6.92
N ALA A 128 -0.62 10.58 6.84
CA ALA A 128 -0.44 11.53 7.93
C ALA A 128 -1.78 12.10 8.41
N ILE A 129 -2.64 12.55 7.49
CA ILE A 129 -3.98 13.07 7.80
C ILE A 129 -4.87 11.98 8.41
N LYS A 130 -4.82 10.75 7.88
CA LYS A 130 -5.67 9.66 8.36
C LYS A 130 -5.31 9.24 9.79
N LEU A 131 -4.02 9.09 10.09
CA LEU A 131 -3.54 8.68 11.41
C LEU A 131 -3.73 9.80 12.46
N ASP A 132 -3.56 11.07 12.09
CA ASP A 132 -3.84 12.19 13.00
C ASP A 132 -5.33 12.29 13.37
N LYS A 133 -6.23 12.08 12.40
CA LYS A 133 -7.68 11.98 12.64
C LYS A 133 -8.06 10.84 13.56
N GLN A 134 -7.28 9.76 13.56
CA GLN A 134 -7.45 8.62 14.47
C GLN A 134 -6.84 8.86 15.86
N GLY A 135 -6.19 10.00 16.09
CA GLY A 135 -5.70 10.43 17.39
C GLY A 135 -4.23 10.11 17.66
N PHE A 136 -3.47 9.63 16.67
CA PHE A 136 -2.04 9.42 16.83
C PHE A 136 -1.28 10.75 16.84
N ASN A 137 -0.09 10.76 17.46
CA ASN A 137 0.84 11.88 17.36
C ASN A 137 1.71 11.68 16.12
N VAL A 138 1.44 12.43 15.06
CA VAL A 138 2.14 12.27 13.78
C VAL A 138 3.32 13.24 13.68
N LEU A 139 4.51 12.71 13.40
CA LEU A 139 5.70 13.46 13.04
C LEU A 139 5.89 13.33 11.53
N ALA A 140 5.50 14.37 10.78
CA ALA A 140 5.46 14.33 9.32
C ALA A 140 6.63 15.12 8.70
N GLY A 141 7.55 14.40 8.07
CA GLY A 141 8.66 14.97 7.31
C GLY A 141 8.24 15.29 5.88
N VAL A 142 8.45 16.54 5.45
CA VAL A 142 8.21 17.02 4.07
C VAL A 142 9.52 17.51 3.44
N PHE A 143 9.70 17.34 2.14
CA PHE A 143 10.87 17.76 1.38
C PHE A 143 10.78 19.21 0.89
N ALA A 144 9.59 19.75 0.61
CA ALA A 144 9.45 21.16 0.26
C ALA A 144 9.07 21.97 1.51
N SER A 145 9.87 22.99 1.84
CA SER A 145 9.60 23.83 3.01
C SER A 145 8.23 24.51 2.94
N ASP A 146 7.77 24.85 1.75
CA ASP A 146 6.45 25.46 1.52
C ASP A 146 5.29 24.52 1.90
N ASN A 147 5.51 23.20 1.86
CA ASN A 147 4.51 22.20 2.22
C ASN A 147 4.38 21.99 3.73
N VAL A 148 5.28 22.57 4.54
CA VAL A 148 5.19 22.47 6.00
C VAL A 148 3.88 23.09 6.49
N ASN A 149 3.62 24.34 6.11
CA ASN A 149 2.43 25.06 6.55
C ASN A 149 1.16 24.45 5.96
N SER A 150 1.18 24.10 4.67
CA SER A 150 -0.01 23.58 3.97
C SER A 150 -0.48 22.22 4.50
N LEU A 151 0.46 21.36 4.95
CA LEU A 151 0.11 20.12 5.63
C LEU A 151 -0.26 20.38 7.10
N GLN A 152 0.46 21.24 7.80
CA GLN A 152 0.20 21.53 9.21
C GLN A 152 -1.22 22.08 9.43
N GLU A 153 -1.74 22.90 8.53
CA GLU A 153 -3.13 23.41 8.56
C GLU A 153 -4.20 22.32 8.48
N LYS A 154 -3.88 21.17 7.88
CA LYS A 154 -4.80 20.03 7.72
C LYS A 154 -4.73 19.05 8.90
N LEU A 155 -3.74 19.19 9.77
CA LEU A 155 -3.50 18.31 10.90
C LEU A 155 -3.88 18.99 12.21
N SER A 156 -4.10 18.18 13.24
CA SER A 156 -4.36 18.65 14.59
C SER A 156 -3.10 19.22 15.25
N SER A 157 -3.26 19.91 16.37
CA SER A 157 -2.16 20.44 17.18
C SER A 157 -1.23 19.37 17.77
N ARG A 158 -1.61 18.08 17.73
CA ARG A 158 -0.76 16.96 18.15
C ARG A 158 0.30 16.62 17.11
N ALA A 159 0.00 16.86 15.84
CA ALA A 159 0.92 16.58 14.76
C ALA A 159 1.99 17.66 14.64
N THR A 160 3.20 17.27 14.28
CA THR A 160 4.31 18.17 14.00
C THR A 160 4.79 17.91 12.58
N VAL A 161 4.66 18.92 11.71
CA VAL A 161 5.21 18.90 10.36
C VAL A 161 6.55 19.62 10.36
N PHE A 162 7.57 19.03 9.72
CA PHE A 162 8.91 19.61 9.65
C PHE A 162 9.58 19.27 8.32
N ARG A 163 10.55 20.11 7.94
CA ARG A 163 11.38 19.90 6.76
C ARG A 163 12.32 18.70 6.99
N LEU A 164 12.37 17.77 6.04
CA LEU A 164 13.19 16.56 6.10
C LEU A 164 13.71 16.15 4.72
N ASP A 165 15.02 16.27 4.54
CA ASP A 165 15.77 15.72 3.42
C ASP A 165 16.48 14.46 3.90
N ILE A 166 15.98 13.29 3.49
CA ILE A 166 16.57 12.01 3.90
C ILE A 166 17.96 11.77 3.32
N THR A 167 18.43 12.63 2.40
CA THR A 167 19.78 12.56 1.83
C THR A 167 20.80 13.36 2.66
N LYS A 168 20.34 14.24 3.56
CA LYS A 168 21.20 15.12 4.37
C LYS A 168 21.27 14.63 5.81
N GLU A 169 22.48 14.35 6.28
CA GLU A 169 22.72 13.87 7.64
C GLU A 169 22.28 14.88 8.71
N GLU A 170 22.41 16.18 8.43
CA GLU A 170 21.94 17.26 9.31
C GLU A 170 20.43 17.21 9.56
N ASP A 171 19.64 16.99 8.50
CA ASP A 171 18.18 16.87 8.57
C ASP A 171 17.77 15.58 9.33
N ILE A 172 18.52 14.49 9.13
CA ILE A 172 18.30 13.22 9.85
C ILE A 172 18.57 13.41 11.35
N GLU A 173 19.67 14.06 11.73
CA GLU A 173 20.00 14.32 13.12
C GLU A 173 18.97 15.24 13.78
N ALA A 174 18.54 16.30 13.10
CA ALA A 174 17.48 17.18 13.58
C ALA A 174 16.15 16.42 13.80
N ALA A 175 15.78 15.54 12.86
CA ALA A 175 14.60 14.69 12.97
C ALA A 175 14.70 13.69 14.14
N PHE A 176 15.89 13.11 14.34
CA PHE A 176 16.16 12.21 15.44
C PHE A 176 16.04 12.91 16.81
N GLN A 177 16.59 14.12 16.93
CA GLN A 177 16.45 14.93 18.15
C GLN A 177 14.99 15.32 18.40
N LEU A 178 14.23 15.67 17.36
CA LEU A 178 12.80 15.91 17.48
C LEU A 178 12.04 14.69 18.01
N VAL A 179 12.32 13.49 17.48
CA VAL A 179 11.70 12.25 17.97
C VAL A 179 12.04 12.02 19.44
N LYS A 180 13.31 12.14 19.83
CA LYS A 180 13.76 11.99 21.23
C LYS A 180 13.09 12.99 22.18
N GLN A 181 12.88 14.21 21.73
CA GLN A 181 12.19 15.24 22.52
C GLN A 181 10.71 14.89 22.73
N LYS A 182 10.06 14.30 21.72
CA LYS A 182 8.62 14.03 21.71
C LYS A 182 8.26 12.71 22.39
N THR A 183 9.11 11.69 22.28
CA THR A 183 8.83 10.35 22.81
C THR A 183 10.11 9.55 23.09
N GLN A 184 10.05 8.65 24.06
CA GLN A 184 11.08 7.64 24.28
C GLN A 184 10.91 6.41 23.38
N VAL A 185 9.69 6.15 22.90
CA VAL A 185 9.37 5.00 22.06
C VAL A 185 8.59 5.47 20.85
N LEU A 186 9.15 5.23 19.67
CA LEU A 186 8.45 5.41 18.41
C LEU A 186 7.61 4.17 18.12
N HIS A 187 6.31 4.35 17.88
CA HIS A 187 5.40 3.24 17.60
C HIS A 187 5.63 2.68 16.19
N ALA A 188 5.77 3.56 15.22
CA ALA A 188 6.04 3.19 13.83
C ALA A 188 6.89 4.25 13.12
N LEU A 189 7.72 3.77 12.20
CA LEU A 189 8.47 4.57 11.24
C LEU A 189 8.03 4.16 9.83
N VAL A 190 7.51 5.11 9.07
CA VAL A 190 7.06 4.92 7.69
C VAL A 190 8.04 5.63 6.75
N ASN A 191 8.91 4.83 6.13
CA ASN A 191 9.84 5.31 5.11
C ASN A 191 9.12 5.40 3.76
N ASN A 192 8.41 6.51 3.54
CA ASN A 192 7.63 6.74 2.32
C ASN A 192 8.32 7.71 1.34
N ALA A 193 9.28 8.52 1.80
CA ALA A 193 10.07 9.36 0.89
C ALA A 193 10.78 8.53 -0.17
N GLY A 194 10.57 8.88 -1.44
CA GLY A 194 11.18 8.21 -2.57
C GLY A 194 10.86 8.93 -3.89
N ILE A 195 11.74 8.76 -4.86
CA ILE A 195 11.60 9.27 -6.22
C ILE A 195 11.67 8.11 -7.20
N VAL A 196 11.00 8.25 -8.34
CA VAL A 196 11.06 7.27 -9.43
C VAL A 196 11.54 7.98 -10.69
N THR A 197 12.66 7.52 -11.23
CA THR A 197 13.22 7.98 -12.50
C THR A 197 13.02 6.89 -13.55
N SER A 198 12.60 7.27 -14.76
CA SER A 198 12.42 6.34 -15.88
C SER A 198 13.56 6.49 -16.88
N GLY A 199 14.20 5.37 -17.25
CA GLY A 199 15.35 5.35 -18.14
C GLY A 199 16.05 3.99 -18.12
N TYR A 200 17.04 3.81 -18.99
CA TYR A 200 17.94 2.67 -18.88
C TYR A 200 18.79 2.81 -17.61
N ILE A 201 19.03 1.70 -16.92
CA ILE A 201 19.73 1.70 -15.63
C ILE A 201 21.10 2.39 -15.72
N ASP A 202 21.79 2.23 -16.85
CA ASP A 202 23.11 2.81 -17.13
C ASP A 202 23.06 4.35 -17.35
N TRP A 203 21.87 4.93 -17.55
CA TRP A 203 21.67 6.34 -17.88
C TRP A 203 21.06 7.14 -16.72
N ILE A 204 20.67 6.46 -15.63
CA ILE A 204 20.09 7.09 -14.45
C ILE A 204 21.20 7.32 -13.44
N GLN A 205 21.35 8.56 -12.98
CA GLN A 205 22.24 8.87 -11.86
C GLN A 205 21.62 8.33 -10.56
N VAL A 206 22.41 7.59 -9.80
CA VAL A 206 21.98 6.99 -8.51
C VAL A 206 21.80 8.07 -7.44
N ASP A 207 22.57 9.15 -7.53
CA ASP A 207 22.56 10.25 -6.57
C ASP A 207 21.63 11.36 -7.08
N THR A 208 20.32 11.21 -6.85
CA THR A 208 19.32 12.28 -7.05
C THR A 208 18.63 12.64 -5.75
#